data_AF-A0A2P4Q2N4-F1
#
_entry.id   AF-A0A2P4Q2N4-F1
#
_cell.length_a   1.000
_cell.length_b   1.000
_cell.length_c   1.000
_cell.angle_alpha   90.00
_cell.angle_beta   90.00
_cell.angle_gamma   90.00
#
_symmetry.space_group_name_H-M   'P 1'
#
loop_
_entity.id
_entity.type
_entity.pdbx_description
1 polymer ?
#
loop_
_entity_poly.entity_id
_entity_poly.type
_entity_poly.pdbx_seq_one_letter_code
_entity_poly.pdbx_strand_id
1 'polypeptide(L)'
;MDGTLHFEPIQLLLQKFSDCLENFGFGYTIYFESGIPDDNNIYLFLENNQHNINYLTIEESIYSHIDHRKLSSTVLQNLGQVLPSKLEYLCLSLSYRTSDLEIFLKNSQNTFIKKLIIKNMVFDRNEKILFYIKKYIMKKERVKYLAILNKDVYTREEIELFFLKDEVNEFKLHNTIVKKSHDLNFSPYSFLNNNYLQYE
;
A
#
# COMPACT_ATOMS: atom_id res chain seq x y z
N MET A 1 -6.42 -35.54 -21.06
CA MET A 1 -5.59 -35.07 -22.19
C MET A 1 -5.80 -33.57 -22.24
N ASP A 2 -5.13 -32.87 -21.33
CA ASP A 2 -3.84 -32.20 -21.56
C ASP A 2 -4.08 -30.94 -22.41
N GLY A 3 -4.16 -29.72 -21.85
CA GLY A 3 -3.50 -29.23 -20.65
C GLY A 3 -2.32 -28.33 -20.98
N THR A 4 -2.45 -27.45 -21.97
CA THR A 4 -1.45 -26.40 -22.20
C THR A 4 -2.13 -25.04 -22.27
N LEU A 5 -2.30 -24.43 -21.09
CA LEU A 5 -2.35 -22.98 -20.96
C LEU A 5 -1.05 -22.46 -21.56
N HIS A 6 -1.16 -21.87 -22.75
CA HIS A 6 -0.03 -21.28 -23.45
C HIS A 6 0.39 -20.04 -22.65
N PHE A 7 1.35 -20.20 -21.75
CA PHE A 7 1.92 -19.07 -21.02
C PHE A 7 2.56 -18.13 -22.04
N GLU A 8 2.10 -16.87 -22.06
CA GLU A 8 2.80 -15.82 -22.79
C GLU A 8 4.25 -15.77 -22.29
N PRO A 9 5.25 -15.64 -23.19
CA PRO A 9 6.64 -15.50 -22.79
C PRO A 9 6.78 -14.35 -21.79
N ILE A 10 7.53 -14.55 -20.70
CA ILE A 10 7.83 -13.54 -19.67
C ILE A 10 8.23 -12.18 -20.28
N GLN A 11 8.89 -12.22 -21.44
CA GLN A 11 9.31 -11.05 -22.20
C GLN A 11 8.15 -10.19 -22.73
N LEU A 12 7.03 -10.80 -23.12
CA LEU A 12 5.80 -10.11 -23.56
C LEU A 12 5.04 -9.50 -22.37
N LEU A 13 5.07 -10.17 -21.20
CA LEU A 13 4.53 -9.61 -19.97
C LEU A 13 5.33 -8.37 -19.55
N LEU A 14 6.67 -8.47 -19.54
CA LEU A 14 7.56 -7.34 -19.26
C LEU A 14 7.39 -6.19 -20.27
N GLN A 15 7.04 -6.49 -21.52
CA GLN A 15 6.80 -5.47 -22.55
C GLN A 15 5.44 -4.78 -22.38
N LYS A 16 4.37 -5.50 -21.98
CA LYS A 16 3.06 -4.91 -21.65
C LYS A 16 3.12 -4.01 -20.41
N PHE A 17 3.96 -4.37 -19.44
CA PHE A 17 4.17 -3.57 -18.24
C PHE A 17 5.37 -2.62 -18.36
N SER A 18 6.06 -2.56 -19.51
CA SER A 18 7.27 -1.73 -19.74
C SER A 18 7.05 -0.27 -19.35
N ASP A 19 5.89 0.29 -19.68
CA ASP A 19 5.54 1.68 -19.36
C ASP A 19 5.24 1.90 -17.86
N CYS A 20 5.03 0.81 -17.10
CA CYS A 20 4.91 0.78 -15.63
C CYS A 20 6.17 0.21 -14.93
N LEU A 21 7.16 -0.28 -15.69
CA LEU A 21 8.32 -1.06 -15.21
C LEU A 21 9.65 -0.31 -15.30
N GLU A 22 9.67 0.97 -15.63
CA GLU A 22 10.85 1.81 -15.41
C GLU A 22 11.06 2.09 -13.91
N ASN A 23 11.37 1.06 -13.13
CA ASN A 23 11.99 1.17 -11.81
C ASN A 23 12.79 -0.11 -11.53
N PHE A 24 13.89 -0.28 -12.26
CA PHE A 24 14.90 -1.27 -11.92
C PHE A 24 15.45 -0.99 -10.52
N GLY A 25 15.15 -1.89 -9.57
CA GLY A 25 15.77 -1.96 -8.24
C GLY A 25 14.86 -1.58 -7.08
N PHE A 26 14.07 -2.56 -6.61
CA PHE A 26 13.49 -2.64 -5.25
C PHE A 26 12.20 -1.88 -4.91
N GLY A 27 11.40 -1.35 -5.84
CA GLY A 27 10.04 -0.88 -5.48
C GLY A 27 9.03 -0.90 -6.60
N TYR A 28 7.80 -1.34 -6.29
CA TYR A 28 6.66 -1.38 -7.21
C TYR A 28 5.64 -0.32 -6.83
N THR A 29 5.29 0.54 -7.78
CA THR A 29 4.17 1.48 -7.65
C THR A 29 3.08 1.07 -8.63
N ILE A 30 1.91 0.75 -8.10
CA ILE A 30 0.74 0.36 -8.88
C ILE A 30 -0.20 1.56 -8.93
N TYR A 31 -0.46 2.02 -10.16
CA TYR A 31 -1.48 3.02 -10.43
C TYR A 31 -2.74 2.31 -10.96
N PHE A 32 -3.88 2.52 -10.30
CA PHE A 32 -5.16 2.03 -10.80
C PHE A 32 -5.83 3.11 -11.66
N GLU A 33 -5.95 2.85 -12.96
CA GLU A 33 -6.78 3.63 -13.89
C GLU A 33 -7.95 2.78 -14.37
N SER A 34 -9.16 3.35 -14.35
CA SER A 34 -10.35 2.69 -14.88
C SER A 34 -10.25 2.61 -16.41
N GLY A 35 -9.76 1.48 -16.92
CA GLY A 35 -9.61 1.22 -18.35
C GLY A 35 -8.64 0.10 -18.72
N ILE A 36 -7.87 -0.45 -17.77
CA ILE A 36 -6.92 -1.53 -18.04
C ILE A 36 -7.62 -2.89 -17.83
N PRO A 37 -7.67 -3.77 -18.86
CA PRO A 37 -8.17 -5.12 -18.72
C PRO A 37 -7.08 -6.02 -18.14
N ASP A 38 -6.96 -6.09 -16.80
CA ASP A 38 -6.67 -7.34 -16.05
C ASP A 38 -6.26 -7.04 -14.59
N ASP A 39 -7.24 -6.73 -13.75
CA ASP A 39 -7.07 -6.74 -12.29
C ASP A 39 -6.60 -8.12 -11.77
N ASN A 40 -6.81 -9.22 -12.52
CA ASN A 40 -6.38 -10.56 -12.11
C ASN A 40 -4.86 -10.78 -12.22
N ASN A 41 -4.18 -10.09 -13.16
CA ASN A 41 -2.75 -10.31 -13.38
C ASN A 41 -1.89 -9.76 -12.23
N ILE A 42 -2.38 -8.75 -11.50
CA ILE A 42 -1.61 -8.12 -10.45
C ILE A 42 -1.54 -8.97 -9.17
N TYR A 43 -2.65 -9.60 -8.78
CA TYR A 43 -2.67 -10.48 -7.62
C TYR A 43 -1.85 -11.74 -7.89
N LEU A 44 -1.97 -12.31 -9.09
CA LEU A 44 -1.12 -13.41 -9.55
C LEU A 44 0.36 -13.03 -9.58
N PHE A 45 0.68 -11.79 -10.00
CA PHE A 45 2.06 -11.31 -9.97
C PHE A 45 2.60 -11.21 -8.55
N LEU A 46 1.84 -10.61 -7.62
CA LEU A 46 2.22 -10.50 -6.21
C LEU A 46 2.42 -11.88 -5.58
N GLU A 47 1.49 -12.81 -5.83
CA GLU A 47 1.53 -14.18 -5.34
C GLU A 47 2.75 -14.95 -5.88
N ASN A 48 3.04 -14.84 -7.17
CA ASN A 48 4.18 -15.53 -7.79
C ASN A 48 5.54 -14.90 -7.45
N ASN A 49 5.57 -13.65 -6.97
CA ASN A 49 6.80 -12.90 -6.72
C ASN A 49 6.98 -12.50 -5.25
N GLN A 50 6.33 -13.19 -4.31
CA GLN A 50 6.35 -12.83 -2.89
C GLN A 50 7.77 -12.69 -2.31
N HIS A 51 8.74 -13.47 -2.80
CA HIS A 51 10.13 -13.41 -2.33
C HIS A 51 10.94 -12.21 -2.85
N ASN A 52 10.47 -11.57 -3.92
CA ASN A 52 11.18 -10.47 -4.59
C ASN A 52 10.61 -9.09 -4.23
N ILE A 53 9.38 -9.05 -3.70
CA ILE A 53 8.69 -7.80 -3.40
C ILE A 53 8.98 -7.39 -1.96
N ASN A 54 9.78 -6.33 -1.80
CA ASN A 54 10.08 -5.74 -0.50
C ASN A 54 9.35 -4.39 -0.26
N TYR A 55 8.99 -3.69 -1.33
CA TYR A 55 8.34 -2.38 -1.29
C TYR A 55 7.15 -2.38 -2.23
N LEU A 56 5.99 -1.98 -1.70
CA LEU A 56 4.74 -1.93 -2.46
C LEU A 56 4.02 -0.60 -2.20
N THR A 57 3.72 0.14 -3.27
CA THR A 57 2.85 1.31 -3.24
C THR A 57 1.64 1.03 -4.09
N ILE A 58 0.46 1.28 -3.53
CA ILE A 58 -0.81 1.22 -4.23
C ILE A 58 -1.48 2.57 -4.07
N GLU A 59 -1.69 3.26 -5.18
CA GLU A 59 -2.22 4.62 -5.20
C GLU A 59 -3.35 4.76 -6.22
N GLU A 60 -4.41 5.44 -5.79
CA GLU A 60 -5.54 5.83 -6.62
C GLU A 60 -5.19 7.10 -7.43
N SER A 61 -5.41 7.07 -8.75
CA SER A 61 -5.24 8.25 -9.59
C SER A 61 -6.36 9.27 -9.34
N ILE A 62 -5.97 10.44 -8.85
CA ILE A 62 -6.89 11.55 -8.50
C ILE A 62 -7.52 12.26 -9.71
N TYR A 63 -7.21 11.84 -10.95
CA TYR A 63 -7.54 12.60 -12.17
C TYR A 63 -8.81 12.15 -12.90
N SER A 64 -9.57 11.17 -12.40
CA SER A 64 -10.79 10.74 -13.09
C SER A 64 -12.07 11.00 -12.29
N HIS A 65 -13.12 11.41 -13.01
CA HIS A 65 -14.46 11.68 -12.48
C HIS A 65 -15.23 10.39 -12.08
N ILE A 66 -14.51 9.31 -11.78
CA ILE A 66 -15.06 7.98 -11.56
C ILE A 66 -15.14 7.71 -10.05
N ASP A 67 -16.21 7.05 -9.62
CA ASP A 67 -16.34 6.59 -8.23
C ASP A 67 -15.38 5.41 -7.97
N HIS A 68 -14.14 5.75 -7.61
CA HIS A 68 -13.07 4.81 -7.32
C HIS A 68 -13.27 4.00 -6.04
N ARG A 69 -14.29 4.30 -5.23
CA ARG A 69 -14.56 3.56 -3.99
C ARG A 69 -14.78 2.08 -4.26
N LYS A 70 -15.32 1.73 -5.43
CA LYS A 70 -15.49 0.32 -5.83
C LYS A 70 -14.15 -0.36 -6.11
N LEU A 71 -13.23 0.30 -6.81
CA LEU A 71 -11.90 -0.24 -7.11
C LEU A 71 -11.08 -0.39 -5.82
N SER A 72 -11.01 0.67 -5.01
CA SER A 72 -10.34 0.67 -3.70
C SER A 72 -10.90 -0.40 -2.75
N SER A 73 -12.21 -0.62 -2.76
CA SER A 73 -12.85 -1.72 -2.04
C SER A 73 -12.36 -3.10 -2.53
N THR A 74 -12.34 -3.34 -3.84
CA THR A 74 -11.86 -4.61 -4.42
C THR A 74 -10.39 -4.85 -4.07
N VAL A 75 -9.55 -3.82 -4.18
CA VAL A 75 -8.13 -3.87 -3.81
C VAL A 75 -7.94 -4.31 -2.37
N LEU A 76 -8.59 -3.63 -1.42
CA LEU A 76 -8.43 -3.96 0.00
C LEU A 76 -8.93 -5.36 0.36
N GLN A 77 -10.03 -5.82 -0.26
CA GLN A 77 -10.58 -7.15 0.03
C GLN A 77 -9.66 -8.29 -0.44
N ASN A 78 -8.93 -8.10 -1.54
CA ASN A 78 -8.09 -9.14 -2.14
C ASN A 78 -6.60 -9.03 -1.75
N LEU A 79 -6.06 -7.82 -1.66
CA LEU A 79 -4.62 -7.58 -1.51
C LEU A 79 -4.02 -8.32 -0.32
N GLY A 80 -4.71 -8.30 0.83
CA GLY A 80 -4.19 -8.90 2.05
C GLY A 80 -3.90 -10.41 1.94
N GLN A 81 -4.54 -11.11 1.00
CA GLN A 81 -4.37 -12.56 0.81
C GLN A 81 -3.08 -12.92 0.06
N VAL A 82 -2.59 -12.01 -0.78
CA VAL A 82 -1.44 -12.26 -1.68
C VAL A 82 -0.18 -11.52 -1.25
N LEU A 83 -0.23 -10.74 -0.16
CA LEU A 83 0.94 -10.03 0.35
C LEU A 83 2.05 -11.02 0.75
N PRO A 84 3.33 -10.67 0.51
CA PRO A 84 4.46 -11.38 1.10
C PRO A 84 4.34 -11.47 2.63
N SER A 85 4.99 -12.45 3.25
CA SER A 85 5.03 -12.57 4.71
C SER A 85 5.82 -11.44 5.39
N LYS A 86 6.67 -10.73 4.64
CA LYS A 86 7.43 -9.58 5.12
C LYS A 86 7.57 -8.51 4.05
N LEU A 87 7.34 -7.25 4.42
CA LEU A 87 7.58 -6.07 3.60
C LEU A 87 8.46 -5.08 4.35
N GLU A 88 9.40 -4.46 3.64
CA GLU A 88 10.13 -3.29 4.14
C GLU A 88 9.23 -2.05 4.11
N TYR A 89 8.34 -1.96 3.11
CA TYR A 89 7.46 -0.81 2.91
C TYR A 89 6.13 -1.20 2.27
N LEU A 90 5.02 -0.68 2.82
CA LEU A 90 3.70 -0.71 2.21
C LEU A 90 3.06 0.67 2.31
N CYS A 91 2.64 1.23 1.17
CA CYS A 91 1.84 2.44 1.10
C CYS A 91 0.51 2.16 0.41
N LEU A 92 -0.58 2.47 1.09
CA LEU A 92 -1.94 2.40 0.57
C LEU A 92 -2.51 3.82 0.53
N SER A 93 -2.69 4.38 -0.65
CA SER A 93 -3.25 5.72 -0.88
C SER A 93 -4.54 5.57 -1.69
N LEU A 94 -5.67 5.37 -1.00
CA LEU A 94 -6.92 4.86 -1.59
C LEU A 94 -8.14 5.56 -1.00
N SER A 95 -9.25 5.56 -1.73
CA SER A 95 -10.59 6.01 -1.29
C SER A 95 -11.44 4.83 -0.82
N TYR A 96 -11.56 4.55 0.49
CA TYR A 96 -12.22 3.32 0.96
C TYR A 96 -13.13 3.50 2.17
N ARG A 97 -14.01 2.52 2.41
CA ARG A 97 -14.78 2.41 3.64
C ARG A 97 -13.98 1.67 4.70
N THR A 98 -14.22 2.02 5.96
CA THR A 98 -13.54 1.40 7.11
C THR A 98 -13.76 -0.12 7.21
N SER A 99 -14.88 -0.65 6.71
CA SER A 99 -15.13 -2.10 6.63
C SER A 99 -14.17 -2.81 5.68
N ASP A 100 -13.82 -2.21 4.55
CA ASP A 100 -12.94 -2.81 3.56
C ASP A 100 -11.49 -2.84 4.09
N LEU A 101 -11.09 -1.79 4.83
CA LEU A 101 -9.83 -1.78 5.58
C LEU A 101 -9.78 -2.89 6.63
N GLU A 102 -10.86 -3.14 7.37
CA GLU A 102 -10.89 -4.23 8.35
C GLU A 102 -10.65 -5.60 7.68
N ILE A 103 -11.26 -5.84 6.51
CA ILE A 103 -11.06 -7.06 5.74
C ILE A 103 -9.59 -7.19 5.32
N PHE A 104 -9.00 -6.12 4.77
CA PHE A 104 -7.57 -6.09 4.43
C PHE A 104 -6.68 -6.45 5.63
N LEU A 105 -6.94 -5.84 6.79
CA LEU A 105 -6.16 -6.05 8.00
C LEU A 105 -6.28 -7.48 8.55
N LYS A 106 -7.45 -8.11 8.40
CA LYS A 106 -7.66 -9.54 8.74
C LYS A 106 -6.91 -10.46 7.78
N ASN A 107 -7.03 -10.22 6.48
CA ASN A 107 -6.43 -11.06 5.44
C ASN A 107 -4.89 -10.98 5.48
N SER A 108 -4.35 -9.79 5.74
CA SER A 108 -2.92 -9.55 5.84
C SER A 108 -2.29 -9.96 7.18
N GLN A 109 -3.00 -10.62 8.10
CA GLN A 109 -2.55 -10.82 9.50
C GLN A 109 -1.17 -11.50 9.65
N ASN A 110 -0.76 -12.29 8.65
CA ASN A 110 0.52 -13.01 8.65
C ASN A 110 1.68 -12.22 8.01
N THR A 111 1.43 -10.98 7.57
CA THR A 111 2.44 -10.10 6.98
C THR A 111 3.00 -9.14 8.03
N PHE A 112 4.32 -9.14 8.18
CA PHE A 112 5.08 -8.13 8.93
C PHE A 112 5.49 -6.99 8.00
N ILE A 113 5.28 -5.74 8.42
CA ILE A 113 5.53 -4.56 7.57
C ILE A 113 6.41 -3.59 8.35
N LYS A 114 7.63 -3.32 7.89
CA LYS A 114 8.50 -2.40 8.62
C LYS A 114 8.00 -0.95 8.57
N LYS A 115 7.59 -0.46 7.39
CA LYS A 115 6.99 0.88 7.22
C LYS A 115 5.61 0.76 6.58
N LEU A 116 4.56 1.15 7.31
CA LEU A 116 3.19 1.15 6.82
C LEU A 116 2.67 2.59 6.73
N ILE A 117 2.22 2.97 5.54
CA ILE A 117 1.54 4.25 5.29
C ILE A 117 0.12 3.94 4.81
N ILE A 118 -0.86 4.53 5.48
CA ILE A 118 -2.27 4.44 5.11
C ILE A 118 -2.79 5.85 4.87
N LYS A 119 -3.17 6.16 3.64
CA LYS A 119 -3.83 7.41 3.26
C LYS A 119 -5.24 7.10 2.79
N ASN A 120 -6.22 7.72 3.42
CA ASN A 120 -7.62 7.61 3.03
C ASN A 120 -8.10 8.93 2.44
N MET A 121 -8.65 8.89 1.24
CA MET A 121 -9.08 10.08 0.49
C MET A 121 -10.60 10.36 0.63
N VAL A 122 -11.29 9.64 1.53
CA VAL A 122 -12.72 9.84 1.84
C VAL A 122 -12.87 10.18 3.31
N PHE A 123 -13.49 11.32 3.62
CA PHE A 123 -13.75 11.73 5.00
C PHE A 123 -14.89 10.92 5.63
N ASP A 124 -14.56 9.79 6.24
CA ASP A 124 -15.39 9.10 7.24
C ASP A 124 -14.72 9.32 8.60
N ARG A 125 -15.46 9.80 9.61
CA ARG A 125 -14.87 10.28 10.88
C ARG A 125 -13.92 9.23 11.47
N ASN A 126 -12.66 9.65 11.67
CA ASN A 126 -11.44 8.85 11.88
C ASN A 126 -11.47 7.75 12.97
N GLU A 127 -12.45 7.75 13.88
CA GLU A 127 -12.46 6.86 15.05
C GLU A 127 -12.41 5.37 14.67
N LYS A 128 -13.08 4.99 13.58
CA LYS A 128 -13.15 3.59 13.14
C LYS A 128 -11.84 3.06 12.54
N ILE A 129 -11.10 3.89 11.79
CA ILE A 129 -9.81 3.48 11.20
C ILE A 129 -8.82 3.19 12.31
N LEU A 130 -8.67 4.13 13.23
CA LEU A 130 -7.75 4.03 14.35
C LEU A 130 -8.07 2.81 15.24
N PHE A 131 -9.36 2.54 15.49
CA PHE A 131 -9.79 1.34 16.21
C PHE A 131 -9.26 0.04 15.58
N TYR A 132 -9.41 -0.11 14.25
CA TYR A 132 -8.94 -1.32 13.57
C TYR A 132 -7.43 -1.42 13.51
N ILE A 133 -6.73 -0.29 13.32
CA ILE A 133 -5.26 -0.27 13.36
C ILE A 133 -4.74 -0.67 14.74
N LYS A 134 -5.31 -0.13 15.82
CA LYS A 134 -4.95 -0.57 17.18
C LYS A 134 -5.18 -2.07 17.36
N LYS A 135 -6.32 -2.58 16.89
CA LYS A 135 -6.71 -3.99 17.05
C LYS A 135 -5.82 -4.96 16.27
N TYR A 136 -5.52 -4.67 15.01
CA TYR A 136 -4.88 -5.62 14.08
C TYR A 136 -3.41 -5.32 13.78
N ILE A 137 -2.95 -4.09 14.02
CA ILE A 137 -1.54 -3.69 13.84
C ILE A 137 -0.85 -3.57 15.19
N MET A 138 -1.29 -2.65 16.03
CA MET A 138 -0.61 -2.28 17.29
C MET A 138 -0.53 -3.47 18.26
N LYS A 139 -1.69 -4.06 18.61
CA LYS A 139 -1.76 -5.22 19.52
C LYS A 139 -1.05 -6.47 19.00
N LYS A 140 -0.78 -6.53 17.69
CA LYS A 140 -0.10 -7.65 17.04
C LYS A 140 1.39 -7.36 16.77
N GLU A 141 1.85 -6.15 17.08
CA GLU A 141 3.26 -5.71 16.95
C GLU A 141 3.87 -5.98 15.56
N ARG A 142 3.05 -5.98 14.50
CA ARG A 142 3.49 -6.35 13.15
C ARG A 142 4.01 -5.17 12.30
N VAL A 143 4.03 -3.97 12.88
CA VAL A 143 4.49 -2.73 12.23
C VAL A 143 5.46 -1.95 13.12
N LYS A 144 6.61 -1.58 12.55
CA LYS A 144 7.63 -0.77 13.25
C LYS A 144 7.42 0.73 13.08
N TYR A 145 7.15 1.20 11.86
CA TYR A 145 6.90 2.60 11.56
C TYR A 145 5.52 2.76 10.91
N LEU A 146 4.71 3.67 11.45
CA LEU A 146 3.33 3.87 11.02
C LEU A 146 3.08 5.35 10.66
N ALA A 147 2.41 5.59 9.54
CA ALA A 147 1.79 6.87 9.23
C ALA A 147 0.35 6.65 8.78
N ILE A 148 -0.57 7.49 9.27
CA ILE A 148 -1.97 7.51 8.83
C ILE A 148 -2.35 8.93 8.53
N LEU A 149 -2.84 9.17 7.31
CA LEU A 149 -3.30 10.45 6.82
C LEU A 149 -4.73 10.27 6.28
N ASN A 150 -5.67 11.08 6.76
CA ASN A 150 -7.00 11.16 6.16
C ASN A 150 -7.12 12.51 5.50
N LYS A 151 -7.59 12.52 4.24
CA LYS A 151 -7.73 13.73 3.45
C LYS A 151 -9.15 13.79 2.91
N ASP A 152 -9.82 14.90 3.17
CA ASP A 152 -11.07 15.24 2.51
C ASP A 152 -10.75 15.90 1.16
N VAL A 153 -11.12 15.25 0.06
CA VAL A 153 -10.86 15.78 -1.29
C VAL A 153 -11.68 17.03 -1.63
N TYR A 154 -12.80 17.27 -0.94
CA TYR A 154 -13.68 18.42 -1.17
C TYR A 154 -13.26 19.63 -0.33
N THR A 155 -13.00 19.43 0.97
CA THR A 155 -12.64 20.53 1.88
C THR A 155 -11.13 20.79 1.93
N ARG A 156 -10.32 19.84 1.44
CA ARG A 156 -8.84 19.81 1.58
C ARG A 156 -8.37 19.73 3.03
N GLU A 157 -9.25 19.35 3.95
CA GLU A 157 -8.88 19.08 5.33
C GLU A 157 -8.04 17.80 5.40
N GLU A 158 -6.97 17.85 6.20
CA GLU A 158 -6.05 16.74 6.41
C GLU A 158 -5.90 16.47 7.90
N ILE A 159 -6.14 15.23 8.31
CA ILE A 159 -5.93 14.77 9.69
C ILE A 159 -4.90 13.65 9.68
N GLU A 160 -3.76 13.92 10.31
CA GLU A 160 -2.64 12.99 10.40
C GLU A 160 -2.47 12.50 11.84
N LEU A 161 -2.30 11.18 12.00
CA LEU A 161 -2.13 10.53 13.30
C LEU A 161 -0.97 11.12 14.11
N PHE A 162 0.09 11.59 13.44
CA PHE A 162 1.27 12.16 14.08
C PHE A 162 0.94 13.36 15.01
N PHE A 163 -0.11 14.12 14.71
CA PHE A 163 -0.49 15.28 15.51
C PHE A 163 -1.36 14.93 16.74
N LEU A 164 -1.87 13.70 16.82
CA LEU A 164 -2.66 13.20 17.95
C LEU A 164 -1.73 12.66 19.04
N LYS A 165 -1.22 13.54 19.91
CA LYS A 165 -0.15 13.21 20.89
C LYS A 165 -0.48 12.00 21.78
N ASP A 166 -1.71 11.92 22.28
CA ASP A 166 -2.11 10.83 23.17
C ASP A 166 -2.09 9.48 22.44
N GLU A 167 -2.57 9.47 21.20
CA GLU A 167 -2.54 8.31 20.31
C GLU A 167 -1.11 7.88 19.97
N VAL A 168 -0.25 8.83 19.59
CA VAL A 168 1.17 8.58 19.31
C VAL A 168 1.88 7.96 20.52
N ASN A 169 1.59 8.45 21.72
CA ASN A 169 2.15 7.90 22.95
C ASN A 169 1.66 6.47 23.19
N GLU A 170 0.39 6.16 22.93
CA GLU A 170 -0.14 4.80 23.03
C GLU A 170 0.58 3.83 22.08
N PHE A 171 0.73 4.19 20.80
CA PHE A 171 1.48 3.36 19.84
C PHE A 171 2.94 3.13 20.26
N LYS A 172 3.57 4.15 20.85
CA LYS A 172 4.96 4.04 21.33
C LYS A 172 5.12 2.99 22.43
N LEU A 173 4.11 2.79 23.29
CA LEU A 173 4.11 1.74 24.31
C LEU A 173 4.06 0.33 23.71
N HIS A 174 3.66 0.21 22.45
CA HIS A 174 3.55 -1.05 21.69
C HIS A 174 4.64 -1.18 20.61
N ASN A 175 5.80 -0.53 20.80
CA ASN A 175 6.95 -0.60 19.87
C ASN A 175 6.65 -0.14 18.43
N THR A 176 5.54 0.57 18.19
CA THR A 176 5.22 1.20 16.91
C THR A 176 5.56 2.68 16.96
N ILE A 177 6.43 3.13 16.07
CA ILE A 177 6.85 4.53 15.97
C ILE A 177 5.97 5.23 14.94
N VAL A 178 5.12 6.14 15.40
CA VAL A 178 4.34 6.99 14.49
C VAL A 178 5.24 8.09 13.90
N LYS A 179 5.14 8.30 12.60
CA LYS A 179 5.85 9.33 11.83
C LYS A 179 4.86 10.10 10.95
N LYS A 180 5.28 11.27 10.47
CA LYS A 180 4.56 11.94 9.39
C LYS A 180 4.69 11.11 8.12
N SER A 181 3.62 11.08 7.33
CA SER A 181 3.53 10.36 6.05
C SER A 181 4.62 10.81 5.09
N HIS A 182 4.91 12.12 5.01
CA HIS A 182 5.99 12.64 4.17
C HIS A 182 7.39 12.15 4.59
N ASP A 183 7.62 11.86 5.87
CA ASP A 183 8.91 11.35 6.37
C ASP A 183 9.10 9.86 6.06
N LEU A 184 8.00 9.13 5.86
CA LEU A 184 8.03 7.71 5.52
C LEU A 184 7.94 7.44 4.01
N ASN A 185 7.32 8.34 3.24
CA ASN A 185 7.11 8.16 1.81
C ASN A 185 8.42 7.78 1.11
N PHE A 186 8.36 6.68 0.37
CA PHE A 186 9.45 6.26 -0.49
C PHE A 186 9.35 6.99 -1.83
N SER A 187 10.39 7.75 -2.19
CA SER A 187 10.56 8.25 -3.57
C SER A 187 11.63 7.38 -4.26
N PRO A 188 11.30 6.62 -5.31
CA PRO A 188 12.29 5.87 -6.09
C PRO A 188 13.45 6.76 -6.56
N TYR A 189 13.14 8.01 -6.94
CA TYR A 189 14.12 9.01 -7.34
C TYR A 189 15.14 9.38 -6.23
N SER A 190 14.73 9.32 -4.96
CA SER A 190 15.64 9.58 -3.83
C SER A 190 16.61 8.42 -3.57
N PHE A 191 16.26 7.20 -3.99
CA PHE A 191 17.12 6.02 -3.84
C PHE A 191 18.22 5.96 -4.91
N LEU A 192 17.93 6.45 -6.12
CA LEU A 192 18.92 6.61 -7.18
C LEU A 192 19.97 7.66 -6.79
N ASN A 193 19.54 8.84 -6.33
CA ASN A 193 20.45 9.94 -6.03
C ASN A 193 21.46 9.64 -4.90
N ASN A 194 21.09 8.81 -3.91
CA ASN A 194 21.99 8.42 -2.82
C ASN A 194 23.02 7.35 -3.21
N ASN A 195 22.80 6.59 -4.29
CA ASN A 195 23.75 5.58 -4.77
C ASN A 195 24.75 6.13 -5.81
N TYR A 196 24.48 7.30 -6.41
CA TYR A 196 25.46 7.97 -7.28
C TYR A 196 26.53 8.74 -6.50
N LEU A 197 26.25 9.16 -5.26
CA LEU A 197 27.19 9.93 -4.42
C LEU A 197 28.17 9.06 -3.59
N GLN A 198 28.18 7.74 -3.79
CA GLN A 198 29.16 6.83 -3.18
C GLN A 198 30.32 6.45 -4.11
N TYR A 199 30.39 7.07 -5.30
CA TYR A 199 31.44 6.83 -6.31
C TYR A 199 32.23 8.10 -6.70
N GLU A 200 32.16 9.18 -5.91
CA GLU A 200 33.09 10.32 -6.02
C GLU A 200 34.09 10.35 -4.86
#